data_AF-A0A2W2C0A8-F1
#
_entry.id   AF-A0A2W2C0A8-F1
#
_cell.length_a   1.000
_cell.length_b   1.000
_cell.length_c   1.000
_cell.angle_alpha   90.00
_cell.angle_beta   90.00
_cell.angle_gamma   90.00
#
_symmetry.space_group_name_H-M   'P 1'
#
loop_
_entity.id
_entity.type
_entity.pdbx_description
1 polymer ?
#
loop_
_entity_poly.entity_id
_entity_poly.type
_entity_poly.pdbx_seq_one_letter_code
_entity_poly.pdbx_strand_id
1 'polypeptide(L)'
;MKDSVAADEDMIKALGAQAKEIPFTAKLDPEGRLTELVVSVPGAGEIKAQDIKITYADYGAAPAVQKPAADQVIEANEQIYEMFK
;
A
#
# COMPACT_ATOMS: atom_id res chain seq x y z
N MET A 1 5.47 7.96 -10.78
CA MET A 1 5.69 7.71 -9.34
C MET A 1 4.63 8.48 -8.57
N LYS A 2 3.38 8.04 -8.62
CA LYS A 2 2.28 8.65 -7.83
C LYS A 2 1.42 7.56 -7.17
N ASP A 3 1.98 6.37 -7.02
CA ASP A 3 1.25 5.13 -6.77
C ASP A 3 1.70 4.48 -5.47
N SER A 4 1.90 5.29 -4.42
CA SER A 4 1.85 4.72 -3.09
C SER A 4 0.37 4.57 -2.73
N VAL A 5 -0.15 3.35 -2.92
CA VAL A 5 -1.48 2.91 -2.44
C VAL A 5 -1.65 3.14 -0.92
N ALA A 6 -0.56 3.44 -0.20
CA ALA A 6 -0.56 3.63 1.24
C ALA A 6 -1.31 4.89 1.71
N ALA A 7 -1.46 5.93 0.87
CA ALA A 7 -2.31 7.08 1.19
C ALA A 7 -2.63 7.94 -0.05
N ASP A 8 -3.89 7.93 -0.47
CA ASP A 8 -4.43 8.89 -1.43
C ASP A 8 -4.63 10.26 -0.74
N GLU A 9 -4.28 11.36 -1.41
CA GLU A 9 -4.44 12.72 -0.87
C GLU A 9 -5.89 13.04 -0.52
N ASP A 10 -6.84 12.56 -1.32
CA ASP A 10 -8.27 12.80 -1.10
C ASP A 10 -8.79 11.99 0.09
N MET A 11 -8.21 10.81 0.32
CA MET A 11 -8.46 10.00 1.49
C MET A 11 -7.96 10.66 2.77
N ILE A 12 -6.75 11.25 2.77
CA ILE A 12 -6.24 12.00 3.93
C ILE A 12 -7.13 13.22 4.23
N LYS A 13 -7.55 13.95 3.20
CA LYS A 13 -8.47 15.10 3.36
C LYS A 13 -9.82 14.67 3.95
N ALA A 14 -10.38 13.56 3.47
CA ALA A 14 -11.65 13.02 3.98
C ALA A 14 -11.55 12.58 5.44
N LEU A 15 -10.46 11.89 5.81
CA LEU A 15 -10.19 11.46 7.20
C LEU A 15 -10.00 12.65 8.15
N GLY A 16 -9.45 13.75 7.66
CA GLY A 16 -9.28 14.98 8.43
C GLY A 16 -8.52 14.73 9.75
N ALA A 17 -9.14 15.08 10.88
CA ALA A 17 -8.53 14.85 12.19
C ALA A 17 -8.28 13.37 12.51
N GLN A 18 -9.08 12.45 11.97
CA GLN A 18 -8.94 11.01 12.20
C GLN A 18 -7.67 10.44 11.57
N ALA A 19 -7.13 11.11 10.53
CA ALA A 19 -5.85 10.74 9.92
C ALA A 19 -4.66 10.82 10.89
N LYS A 20 -4.80 11.55 12.01
CA LYS A 20 -3.74 11.72 13.01
C LYS A 20 -3.62 10.54 13.97
N GLU A 21 -4.70 9.78 14.16
CA GLU A 21 -4.79 8.70 15.15
C GLU A 21 -5.48 7.49 14.52
N ILE A 22 -4.75 6.81 13.64
CA ILE A 22 -5.24 5.59 13.00
C ILE A 22 -4.85 4.38 13.86
N PRO A 23 -5.81 3.54 14.29
CA PRO A 23 -5.52 2.33 15.02
C PRO A 23 -4.64 1.39 14.20
N PHE A 24 -3.64 0.80 14.85
CA PHE A 24 -2.83 -0.24 14.24
C PHE A 24 -2.55 -1.37 15.22
N THR A 25 -2.30 -2.56 14.67
CA THR A 25 -1.84 -3.73 15.41
C THR A 25 -0.52 -4.20 14.82
N ALA A 26 0.50 -4.33 15.66
CA ALA A 26 1.80 -4.87 15.30
C ALA A 26 2.01 -6.25 15.95
N LYS A 27 2.48 -7.22 15.17
CA LYS A 27 2.91 -8.53 15.67
C LYS A 27 4.44 -8.61 15.60
N LEU A 28 5.04 -9.06 16.69
CA LEU A 28 6.47 -9.30 16.79
C LEU A 28 6.73 -10.80 16.83
N ASP A 29 7.87 -11.24 16.30
CA ASP A 29 8.41 -12.58 16.53
C ASP A 29 9.13 -12.68 17.90
N PRO A 30 9.56 -13.87 18.33
CA PRO A 30 10.30 -14.05 19.58
C PRO A 30 11.64 -13.28 19.66
N GLU A 31 12.18 -12.83 18.52
CA GLU A 31 13.41 -12.04 18.43
C GLU A 31 13.12 -10.53 18.50
N GLY A 32 11.85 -10.13 18.60
CA GLY A 32 11.42 -8.74 18.67
C GLY A 32 11.31 -8.05 17.31
N ARG A 33 11.34 -8.79 16.19
CA ARG A 33 11.19 -8.22 14.84
C ARG A 33 9.73 -8.15 14.45
N LEU A 34 9.35 -7.08 13.74
CA LEU A 34 8.00 -6.86 13.25
C LEU A 34 7.67 -7.83 12.11
N THR A 35 6.70 -8.73 12.29
CA THR A 35 6.25 -9.73 11.30
C THR A 35 4.97 -9.33 10.57
N GLU A 36 4.10 -8.58 11.23
CA GLU A 36 2.84 -8.12 10.65
C GLU A 36 2.49 -6.75 11.23
N LEU A 37 2.04 -5.85 10.36
CA LEU A 37 1.43 -4.58 10.72
C LEU A 37 0.07 -4.49 10.04
N VAL A 38 -0.99 -4.36 10.83
CA VAL A 38 -2.34 -4.11 10.35
C VAL A 38 -2.73 -2.70 10.74
N VAL A 39 -2.99 -1.85 9.74
CA VAL A 39 -3.47 -0.48 9.94
C VAL A 39 -4.96 -0.46 9.61
N SER A 40 -5.79 -0.16 10.60
CA SER A 40 -7.25 -0.12 10.45
C SER A 40 -7.69 1.29 10.14
N VAL A 41 -7.86 1.58 8.85
CA VAL A 41 -8.29 2.89 8.40
C VAL A 41 -9.81 3.01 8.57
N PRO A 42 -10.30 3.95 9.41
CA PRO A 42 -11.72 4.19 9.52
C PRO A 42 -12.29 4.74 8.21
N GLY A 43 -13.58 4.54 8.00
CA GLY A 43 -14.27 5.14 6.85
C GLY A 43 -14.39 6.65 7.00
N ALA A 44 -14.27 7.38 5.90
CA ALA A 44 -14.40 8.83 5.87
C ALA A 44 -15.03 9.32 4.56
N GLY A 45 -16.07 10.14 4.66
CA GLY A 45 -16.86 10.55 3.51
C GLY A 45 -17.46 9.34 2.79
N GLU A 46 -17.13 9.17 1.50
CA GLU A 46 -17.55 8.03 0.68
C GLU A 46 -16.58 6.83 0.77
N ILE A 47 -15.45 6.98 1.47
CA ILE A 47 -14.44 5.93 1.63
C ILE A 47 -14.85 5.00 2.76
N LYS A 48 -14.92 3.70 2.46
CA LYS A 48 -15.24 2.65 3.44
C LYS A 48 -14.05 2.37 4.35
N ALA A 49 -14.34 1.91 5.56
CA ALA A 49 -13.30 1.40 6.45
C ALA A 49 -12.58 0.22 5.79
N GLN A 50 -11.25 0.19 5.92
CA GLN A 50 -10.41 -0.84 5.33
C GLN A 50 -9.21 -1.15 6.21
N ASP A 51 -8.80 -2.41 6.22
CA ASP A 51 -7.58 -2.84 6.89
C ASP A 51 -6.46 -2.98 5.87
N ILE A 52 -5.36 -2.27 6.10
CA ILE A 52 -4.13 -2.40 5.34
C ILE A 52 -3.23 -3.36 6.10
N LYS A 53 -3.09 -4.58 5.57
CA LYS A 53 -2.23 -5.61 6.13
C LYS A 53 -0.88 -5.65 5.43
N ILE A 54 0.18 -5.48 6.20
CA ILE A 54 1.57 -5.51 5.76
C ILE A 54 2.25 -6.68 6.46
N THR A 55 2.84 -7.59 5.70
CA THR A 55 3.62 -8.72 6.24
C THR A 55 5.10 -8.52 5.92
N TYR A 56 5.95 -8.72 6.92
CA TYR A 56 7.38 -8.60 6.78
C TYR A 56 8.00 -10.01 6.77
N ALA A 57 8.88 -10.25 5.80
CA ALA A 57 9.58 -11.50 5.62
C ALA A 57 10.99 -11.23 5.09
N ASP A 58 11.82 -12.28 5.04
CA ASP A 58 13.15 -12.24 4.44
C ASP A 58 14.06 -11.14 5.03
N TYR A 59 14.06 -10.99 6.37
CA TYR A 59 14.86 -9.99 7.07
C TYR A 59 16.35 -10.11 6.72
N GLY A 60 16.90 -9.08 6.07
CA GLY A 60 18.29 -9.07 5.63
C GLY A 60 18.60 -9.98 4.43
N ALA A 61 17.61 -10.71 3.91
CA ALA A 61 17.74 -11.67 2.81
C ALA A 61 16.76 -11.40 1.65
N ALA A 62 16.00 -10.31 1.72
CA ALA A 62 15.02 -9.96 0.70
C ALA A 62 15.67 -9.91 -0.69
N PRO A 63 15.12 -10.64 -1.68
CA PRO A 63 15.64 -10.62 -3.03
C PRO A 63 15.52 -9.22 -3.62
N ALA A 64 16.53 -8.81 -4.39
CA ALA A 64 16.45 -7.56 -5.13
C ALA A 64 15.22 -7.59 -6.05
N VAL A 65 14.51 -6.45 -6.14
CA VAL A 65 13.37 -6.30 -7.03
C VAL A 65 13.84 -6.59 -8.45
N GLN A 66 13.29 -7.65 -9.04
CA GLN A 66 13.57 -8.00 -10.42
C GLN A 66 12.57 -7.31 -11.32
N LYS A 67 13.06 -6.74 -12.41
CA LYS A 67 12.18 -6.26 -13.48
C LYS A 67 11.40 -7.48 -14.00
N PRO A 68 10.07 -7.35 -14.23
CA PRO A 68 9.31 -8.39 -14.93
C PRO A 68 10.03 -8.77 -16.23
N ALA A 69 10.04 -10.05 -16.56
CA ALA A 69 10.69 -10.54 -17.78
C ALA A 69 10.09 -9.82 -19.00
N ALA A 70 10.90 -9.50 -20.02
CA ALA A 70 10.50 -8.61 -21.11
C ALA A 70 9.32 -9.16 -21.94
N ASP A 71 9.13 -10.48 -21.93
CA ASP A 71 8.00 -11.22 -22.50
C ASP A 71 6.71 -11.13 -21.67
N GLN A 72 6.79 -10.66 -20.42
CA GLN A 72 5.65 -10.33 -19.56
C GLN A 72 5.35 -8.82 -19.52
N VAL A 73 6.18 -8.01 -20.18
CA VAL A 73 5.94 -6.57 -20.36
C VAL A 73 5.24 -6.38 -21.69
N ILE A 74 3.91 -6.39 -21.67
CA ILE A 74 3.12 -5.95 -22.82
C ILE A 74 3.19 -4.43 -22.83
N GLU A 75 3.78 -3.85 -23.87
CA GLU A 75 3.74 -2.41 -24.09
C GLU A 75 2.27 -1.98 -24.21
N ALA A 76 1.85 -1.01 -23.41
CA ALA A 76 0.48 -0.52 -23.44
C ALA A 76 0.14 -0.06 -24.86
N ASN A 77 -0.95 -0.57 -25.44
CA ASN A 77 -1.35 -0.18 -26.78
C ASN A 77 -1.65 1.33 -26.83
N GLU A 78 -1.51 1.94 -28.01
CA GLU A 78 -1.72 3.38 -28.20
C GLU A 78 -3.11 3.85 -27.68
N GLN A 79 -4.10 2.96 -27.68
CA GLN A 79 -5.44 3.22 -27.15
C GLN A 79 -5.46 3.46 -25.63
N ILE A 80 -4.58 2.84 -24.85
CA ILE A 80 -4.46 3.14 -23.40
C ILE A 80 -3.92 4.55 -23.20
N TYR A 81 -2.93 4.98 -23.98
CA TYR A 81 -2.37 6.32 -23.86
C TYR A 81 -3.36 7.43 -24.23
N GLU A 82 -4.26 7.16 -25.18
CA GLU A 82 -5.33 8.09 -25.55
C GLU A 82 -6.45 8.19 -24.48
N MET A 83 -6.61 7.21 -23.59
CA MET A 83 -7.58 7.29 -22.48
C MET A 83 -7.13 8.20 -21.32
N PHE A 84 -5.84 8.53 -21.23
CA PHE A 84 -5.27 9.39 -20.17
C PHE A 84 -4.87 10.79 -20.67
N LYS A 85 -5.26 11.16 -21.90
CA LYS A 85 -5.27 12.56 -22.38
C LYS A 85 -6.58 13.24 -22.00
#